data_AF-A0A1F6DKL7-F1
#
_entry.id   AF-A0A1F6DKL7-F1
#
_cell.length_a   1.000
_cell.length_b   1.000
_cell.length_c   1.000
_cell.angle_alpha   90.00
_cell.angle_beta   90.00
_cell.angle_gamma   90.00
#
_symmetry.space_group_name_H-M   'P 1'
#
loop_
_entity.id
_entity.type
_entity.pdbx_description
1 polymer ?
#
loop_
_entity_poly.entity_id
_entity_poly.type
_entity_poly.pdbx_seq_one_letter_code
_entity_poly.pdbx_strand_id
1 'polypeptide(L)'
;MKNKKPHIPHVMSPIEKITSWVGSYTSLAVHTTVFALSFVSVLLGLIELDLMLLVLTTIVSLEAIYLAIFIQMSVNNQATILHEVEHDIDDIAEDIDEIQVDIDEIQEDVDEIQEDIDEIQEDVDEMTEEEKAEEARETHHAVTLEKLTNDLHRLLKDIESLKRAK
;
A
#
# COMPACT_ATOMS: atom_id res chain seq x y z
N MET A 1 2.62 5.09 -18.01
CA MET A 1 1.74 3.89 -18.10
C MET A 1 2.62 2.67 -18.33
N LYS A 2 3.23 2.13 -17.26
CA LYS A 2 4.01 0.87 -17.32
C LYS A 2 3.02 -0.27 -17.65
N ASN A 3 3.34 -1.05 -18.68
CA ASN A 3 2.52 -2.15 -19.20
C ASN A 3 2.33 -3.21 -18.12
N LYS A 4 1.17 -3.22 -17.43
CA LYS A 4 0.73 -4.38 -16.64
C LYS A 4 0.58 -5.56 -17.61
N LYS A 5 1.52 -6.50 -17.60
CA LYS A 5 1.36 -7.77 -18.29
C LYS A 5 0.04 -8.39 -17.81
N PRO A 6 -0.80 -8.91 -18.72
CA PRO A 6 -2.09 -9.48 -18.33
C PRO A 6 -1.85 -10.64 -17.38
N HIS A 7 -2.49 -10.63 -16.22
CA HIS A 7 -2.55 -11.78 -15.33
C HIS A 7 -3.29 -12.90 -16.06
N ILE A 8 -2.53 -13.84 -16.63
CA ILE A 8 -3.08 -14.98 -17.34
C ILE A 8 -3.57 -15.95 -16.26
N PRO A 9 -4.88 -16.25 -16.16
CA PRO A 9 -5.37 -17.19 -15.17
C PRO A 9 -4.65 -18.53 -15.35
N HIS A 10 -4.10 -19.07 -14.26
CA HIS A 10 -3.33 -20.30 -14.26
C HIS A 10 -4.25 -21.49 -14.56
N VAL A 11 -4.55 -21.73 -15.83
CA VAL A 11 -5.22 -22.95 -16.28
C VAL A 11 -4.24 -24.08 -16.04
N MET A 12 -4.53 -24.95 -15.06
CA MET A 12 -3.68 -26.09 -14.74
C MET A 12 -3.27 -26.83 -16.00
N SER A 13 -1.96 -26.90 -16.24
CA SER A 13 -1.37 -27.61 -17.35
C SER A 13 -1.82 -29.07 -17.30
N PRO A 14 -2.02 -29.76 -18.44
CA PRO A 14 -2.28 -31.19 -18.46
C PRO A 14 -1.29 -32.00 -17.61
N ILE A 15 -0.04 -31.54 -17.53
CA ILE A 15 1.02 -32.16 -16.72
C ILE A 15 0.72 -32.02 -15.22
N GLU A 16 0.25 -30.86 -14.75
CA GLU A 16 -0.02 -30.62 -13.33
C GLU A 16 -1.21 -31.45 -12.83
N LYS A 17 -2.22 -31.65 -13.66
CA LYS A 17 -3.36 -32.53 -13.34
C LYS A 17 -2.92 -33.98 -13.19
N ILE A 18 -2.01 -34.44 -14.06
CA ILE A 18 -1.47 -35.80 -13.98
C ILE A 18 -0.59 -35.94 -12.73
N THR A 19 0.35 -35.03 -12.51
CA THR A 19 1.27 -35.09 -11.36
C THR A 19 0.51 -35.01 -10.03
N SER A 20 -0.51 -34.14 -9.92
CA SER A 20 -1.32 -34.01 -8.70
C SER A 20 -2.19 -35.25 -8.43
N TRP A 21 -2.70 -35.90 -9.48
CA TRP A 21 -3.44 -37.15 -9.32
C TRP A 21 -2.53 -38.31 -8.91
N VAL A 22 -1.38 -38.49 -9.58
CA VAL A 22 -0.46 -39.59 -9.24
C VAL A 22 0.13 -39.43 -7.83
N GLY A 23 0.36 -38.19 -7.39
CA GLY A 23 0.81 -37.89 -6.02
C GLY A 23 -0.29 -37.97 -4.94
N SER A 24 -1.53 -38.33 -5.29
CA SER A 24 -2.66 -38.30 -4.35
C SER A 24 -2.78 -39.57 -3.49
N TYR A 25 -3.47 -39.45 -2.36
CA TYR A 25 -3.88 -40.60 -1.53
C TYR A 25 -4.71 -41.64 -2.30
N THR A 26 -5.49 -41.21 -3.31
CA THR A 26 -6.25 -42.13 -4.15
C THR A 26 -5.36 -43.01 -5.02
N SER A 27 -4.29 -42.42 -5.60
CA SER A 27 -3.27 -43.17 -6.34
C SER A 27 -2.58 -44.18 -5.42
N LEU A 28 -2.17 -43.78 -4.21
CA LEU A 28 -1.56 -44.69 -3.24
C LEU A 28 -2.46 -45.90 -2.90
N ALA A 29 -3.75 -45.66 -2.68
CA ALA A 29 -4.71 -46.72 -2.40
C ALA A 29 -4.88 -47.69 -3.58
N VAL A 30 -4.94 -47.17 -4.82
CA VAL A 30 -5.03 -47.98 -6.04
C VAL A 30 -3.76 -48.84 -6.21
N HIS A 31 -2.56 -48.25 -6.12
CA HIS A 31 -1.31 -48.99 -6.26
C HIS A 31 -1.15 -50.07 -5.19
N THR A 32 -1.49 -49.76 -3.94
CA THR A 32 -1.48 -50.73 -2.83
C THR A 32 -2.44 -51.89 -3.09
N THR A 33 -3.63 -51.61 -3.61
CA THR A 33 -4.63 -52.63 -3.94
C THR A 33 -4.18 -53.51 -5.09
N VAL A 34 -3.68 -52.92 -6.19
CA VAL A 34 -3.18 -53.67 -7.35
C VAL A 34 -2.00 -54.56 -6.96
N PHE A 35 -1.09 -54.06 -6.14
CA PHE A 35 0.03 -54.83 -5.61
C PHE A 35 -0.47 -56.00 -4.73
N ALA A 36 -1.40 -55.78 -3.81
CA ALA A 36 -1.94 -56.87 -2.99
C ALA A 36 -2.65 -57.94 -3.85
N LEU A 37 -3.42 -57.52 -4.85
CA LEU A 37 -4.14 -58.44 -5.75
C LEU A 37 -3.22 -59.28 -6.64
N SER A 38 -2.05 -58.76 -7.03
CA SER A 38 -1.08 -59.54 -7.81
C SER A 38 -0.54 -60.73 -7.01
N PHE A 39 -0.25 -60.53 -5.73
CA PHE A 39 0.18 -61.60 -4.83
C PHE A 39 -0.96 -62.57 -4.48
N VAL A 40 -2.19 -62.07 -4.27
CA VAL A 40 -3.37 -62.93 -4.05
C VAL A 40 -3.62 -63.84 -5.26
N SER A 41 -3.42 -63.34 -6.48
CA SER A 41 -3.58 -64.14 -7.71
C SER A 41 -2.61 -65.32 -7.78
N VAL A 42 -1.38 -65.15 -7.26
CA VAL A 42 -0.40 -66.24 -7.13
C VAL A 42 -0.83 -67.26 -6.07
N LEU A 43 -1.34 -66.80 -4.91
CA LEU A 43 -1.82 -67.68 -3.85
C LEU A 43 -3.00 -68.57 -4.30
N LEU A 44 -3.84 -68.06 -5.20
CA LEU A 44 -4.94 -68.81 -5.80
C LEU A 44 -4.50 -69.76 -6.94
N GLY A 45 -3.22 -69.76 -7.30
CA GLY A 45 -2.66 -70.61 -8.36
C GLY A 45 -3.04 -70.17 -9.78
N LEU A 46 -3.48 -68.92 -9.98
CA LEU A 46 -3.88 -68.41 -11.30
C LEU A 46 -2.67 -68.06 -12.18
N ILE A 47 -1.56 -67.65 -11.56
CA ILE A 47 -0.33 -67.19 -12.23
C ILE A 47 0.87 -67.72 -11.43
N GLU A 48 1.96 -68.07 -12.13
CA GLU A 48 3.23 -68.45 -11.51
C GLU A 48 3.94 -67.24 -10.88
N LEU A 49 4.67 -67.47 -9.79
CA LEU A 49 5.40 -66.43 -9.06
C LEU A 49 6.39 -65.67 -9.96
N ASP A 50 7.17 -66.38 -10.78
CA ASP A 50 8.23 -65.80 -11.60
C ASP A 50 7.67 -64.87 -12.69
N LEU A 51 6.59 -65.28 -13.35
CA LEU A 51 5.90 -64.45 -14.35
C LEU A 51 5.27 -63.21 -13.71
N MET A 52 4.63 -63.38 -12.55
CA MET A 52 4.05 -62.27 -11.80
C MET A 52 5.14 -61.26 -11.39
N LEU A 53 6.26 -61.71 -10.84
CA LEU A 53 7.37 -60.83 -10.43
C LEU A 53 7.99 -60.10 -11.63
N LEU A 54 8.16 -60.78 -12.77
CA LEU A 54 8.68 -60.18 -14.00
C LEU A 54 7.77 -59.07 -14.52
N VAL A 55 6.45 -59.32 -14.58
CA VAL A 55 5.48 -58.34 -15.06
C VAL A 55 5.31 -57.19 -14.07
N LEU A 56 5.16 -57.49 -12.78
CA LEU A 56 4.99 -56.47 -11.75
C LEU A 56 6.21 -55.54 -11.67
N THR A 57 7.42 -56.10 -11.70
CA THR A 57 8.65 -55.30 -11.65
C THR A 57 8.84 -54.46 -12.91
N THR A 58 8.50 -54.97 -14.10
CA THR A 58 8.57 -54.18 -15.33
C THR A 58 7.56 -53.02 -15.35
N ILE A 59 6.33 -53.24 -14.86
CA ILE A 59 5.34 -52.17 -14.71
C ILE A 59 5.77 -51.14 -13.66
N VAL A 60 6.17 -51.57 -12.47
CA VAL A 60 6.58 -50.67 -11.38
C VAL A 60 7.84 -49.88 -11.75
N SER A 61 8.80 -50.50 -12.43
CA SER A 61 9.99 -49.78 -12.92
C SER A 61 9.67 -48.77 -14.02
N LEU A 62 8.74 -49.09 -14.93
CA LEU A 62 8.22 -48.12 -15.89
C LEU A 62 7.56 -46.95 -15.17
N GLU A 63 6.65 -47.23 -14.23
CA GLU A 63 5.95 -46.21 -13.43
C GLU A 63 6.94 -45.27 -12.72
N ALA A 64 8.00 -45.83 -12.11
CA ALA A 64 9.04 -45.06 -11.43
C ALA A 64 9.77 -44.08 -12.38
N ILE A 65 10.09 -44.50 -13.61
CA ILE A 65 10.73 -43.63 -14.60
C ILE A 65 9.79 -42.49 -15.01
N TYR A 66 8.50 -42.79 -15.28
CA TYR A 66 7.53 -41.76 -15.63
C TYR A 66 7.32 -40.76 -14.49
N LEU A 67 7.21 -41.23 -13.25
CA LEU A 67 7.09 -40.37 -12.07
C LEU A 67 8.30 -39.45 -11.89
N ALA A 68 9.50 -39.98 -12.05
CA ALA A 68 10.73 -39.17 -11.97
C ALA A 68 10.72 -38.04 -13.02
N ILE A 69 10.30 -38.32 -14.25
CA ILE A 69 10.19 -37.30 -15.31
C ILE A 69 9.12 -36.27 -14.96
N PHE A 70 7.95 -36.69 -14.45
CA PHE A 70 6.90 -35.76 -14.04
C PHE A 70 7.33 -34.84 -12.90
N ILE A 71 8.04 -35.39 -11.90
CA ILE A 71 8.60 -34.60 -10.80
C ILE A 71 9.62 -33.60 -11.36
N GLN A 72 10.52 -34.03 -12.25
CA GLN A 72 11.52 -33.11 -12.83
C GLN A 72 10.86 -32.00 -13.66
N MET A 73 9.84 -32.31 -14.46
CA MET A 73 9.08 -31.29 -15.19
C MET A 73 8.39 -30.30 -14.24
N SER A 74 7.82 -30.79 -13.14
CA SER A 74 7.19 -29.93 -12.13
C SER A 74 8.20 -29.02 -11.44
N VAL A 75 9.38 -29.55 -11.06
CA VAL A 75 10.47 -28.77 -10.45
C VAL A 75 11.02 -27.72 -11.42
N ASN A 76 11.22 -28.07 -12.69
CA ASN A 76 11.66 -27.12 -13.71
C ASN A 76 10.64 -25.99 -13.90
N ASN A 77 9.35 -26.31 -13.91
CA ASN A 77 8.28 -25.31 -14.01
C ASN A 77 8.26 -24.40 -12.77
N GLN A 78 8.37 -24.97 -11.57
CA GLN A 78 8.47 -24.20 -10.33
C GLN A 78 9.67 -23.26 -10.33
N ALA A 79 10.83 -23.69 -10.86
CA ALA A 79 11.99 -22.82 -11.01
C ALA A 79 11.71 -21.62 -11.93
N THR A 80 10.97 -21.81 -13.04
CA THR A 80 10.53 -20.72 -13.91
C THR A 80 9.57 -19.76 -13.19
N ILE A 81 8.59 -20.29 -12.46
CA ILE A 81 7.65 -19.47 -11.69
C ILE A 81 8.38 -18.67 -10.62
N LEU A 82 9.34 -19.26 -9.92
CA LEU A 82 10.14 -18.56 -8.91
C LEU A 82 10.95 -17.41 -9.51
N HIS A 83 11.54 -17.60 -10.69
CA HIS A 83 12.24 -16.54 -11.41
C HIS A 83 11.28 -15.41 -11.85
N GLU A 84 10.04 -15.72 -12.22
CA GLU A 84 9.03 -14.69 -12.51
C GLU A 84 8.65 -13.90 -11.24
N VAL A 85 8.43 -14.60 -10.13
CA VAL A 85 8.16 -13.97 -8.83
C VAL A 85 9.33 -13.11 -8.35
N GLU A 86 10.58 -13.53 -8.59
CA GLU A 86 11.78 -12.73 -8.30
C GLU A 86 11.77 -11.40 -9.06
N HIS A 87 11.46 -11.42 -10.36
CA HIS A 87 11.31 -10.20 -11.16
C HIS A 87 10.17 -9.32 -10.66
N ASP A 88 9.02 -9.90 -10.29
CA ASP A 88 7.89 -9.14 -9.74
C ASP A 88 8.27 -8.48 -8.40
N ILE A 89 9.12 -9.12 -7.58
CA ILE A 89 9.64 -8.53 -6.34
C ILE A 89 10.58 -7.35 -6.62
N ASP A 90 11.47 -7.49 -7.61
CA ASP A 90 12.36 -6.41 -8.03
C ASP A 90 11.57 -5.19 -8.55
N ASP A 91 10.53 -5.42 -9.36
CA ASP A 91 9.64 -4.35 -9.85
C ASP A 91 8.93 -3.64 -8.68
N ILE A 92 8.44 -4.39 -7.69
CA ILE A 92 7.81 -3.81 -6.49
C ILE A 92 8.83 -3.01 -5.66
N ALA A 93 10.08 -3.44 -5.59
CA ALA A 93 11.13 -2.72 -4.88
C ALA A 93 11.42 -1.36 -5.55
N GLU A 94 11.49 -1.31 -6.89
CA GLU A 94 11.61 -0.05 -7.64
C GLU A 94 10.44 0.89 -7.35
N ASP A 95 9.20 0.37 -7.37
CA ASP A 95 8.00 1.17 -7.07
C ASP A 95 8.02 1.71 -5.62
N ILE A 96 8.56 0.95 -4.65
CA ILE A 96 8.73 1.40 -3.25
C ILE A 96 9.78 2.51 -3.13
N ASP A 97 10.86 2.45 -3.90
CA ASP A 97 11.86 3.51 -3.95
C ASP A 97 11.30 4.79 -4.57
N GLU A 98 10.48 4.69 -5.63
CA GLU A 98 9.77 5.84 -6.23
C GLU A 98 8.83 6.50 -5.20
N ILE A 99 8.04 5.70 -4.47
CA ILE A 99 7.14 6.21 -3.42
C ILE A 99 7.92 6.89 -2.28
N GLN A 100 9.12 6.42 -1.93
CA GLN A 100 9.95 7.09 -0.92
C GLN A 100 10.37 8.49 -1.36
N VAL A 101 10.74 8.66 -2.64
CA VAL A 101 11.06 9.97 -3.19
C VAL A 101 9.83 10.89 -3.15
N ASP A 102 8.66 10.39 -3.52
CA ASP A 102 7.41 11.17 -3.44
C ASP A 102 7.08 11.58 -2.00
N ILE A 103 7.36 10.73 -1.01
CA ILE A 103 7.17 11.06 0.42
C ILE A 103 8.13 12.15 0.87
N ASP A 104 9.40 12.10 0.44
CA ASP A 104 10.39 13.12 0.76
C ASP A 104 9.98 14.49 0.16
N GLU A 105 9.48 14.52 -1.08
CA GLU A 105 8.97 15.74 -1.72
C GLU A 105 7.74 16.31 -0.98
N ILE A 106 6.77 15.46 -0.62
CA ILE A 106 5.62 15.88 0.20
C ILE A 106 6.07 16.42 1.56
N GLN A 107 7.14 15.87 2.14
CA GLN A 107 7.66 16.37 3.41
C GLN A 107 8.25 17.78 3.28
N GLU A 108 8.97 18.06 2.19
CA GLU A 108 9.46 19.41 1.86
C GLU A 108 8.29 20.39 1.67
N ASP A 109 7.25 20.00 0.92
CA ASP A 109 6.04 20.82 0.74
C ASP A 109 5.33 21.13 2.08
N VAL A 110 5.28 20.16 3.00
CA VAL A 110 4.68 20.36 4.33
C VAL A 110 5.49 21.33 5.17
N ASP A 111 6.82 21.27 5.10
CA ASP A 111 7.70 22.20 5.81
C ASP A 111 7.55 23.63 5.26
N GLU A 112 7.44 23.82 3.94
CA GLU A 112 7.17 25.14 3.31
C GLU A 112 5.81 25.70 3.76
N ILE A 113 4.75 24.88 3.74
CA ILE A 113 3.41 25.29 4.23
C ILE A 113 3.46 25.69 5.70
N GLN A 114 4.30 25.04 6.51
CA GLN A 114 4.45 25.39 7.93
C GLN A 114 5.10 26.76 8.12
N GLU A 115 6.11 27.09 7.29
CA GLU A 115 6.73 28.43 7.26
C GLU A 115 5.72 29.49 6.83
N ASP A 116 4.95 29.24 5.76
CA ASP A 116 3.88 30.13 5.30
C ASP A 116 2.82 30.40 6.39
N ILE A 117 2.45 29.38 7.17
CA ILE A 117 1.51 29.52 8.29
C ILE A 117 2.09 30.41 9.39
N ASP A 118 3.38 30.25 9.70
CA ASP A 118 4.06 31.04 10.73
C ASP A 118 4.16 32.52 10.29
N GLU A 119 4.46 32.80 9.02
CA GLU A 119 4.45 34.16 8.45
C GLU A 119 3.06 34.80 8.52
N ILE A 120 2.01 34.08 8.10
CA ILE A 120 0.63 34.57 8.18
C ILE A 120 0.23 34.86 9.64
N GLN A 121 0.71 34.05 10.59
CA GLN A 121 0.43 34.26 12.01
C GLN A 121 1.09 35.56 12.52
N GLU A 122 2.31 35.87 12.08
CA GLU A 122 3.00 37.14 12.39
C GLU A 122 2.26 38.34 11.78
N ASP A 123 1.85 38.25 10.52
CA ASP A 123 1.06 39.30 9.83
C ASP A 123 -0.26 39.59 10.56
N VAL A 124 -0.97 38.54 11.01
CA VAL A 124 -2.23 38.68 11.76
C VAL A 124 -2.00 39.36 13.12
N ASP A 125 -0.90 39.03 13.80
CA ASP A 125 -0.55 39.65 15.08
C ASP A 125 -0.18 41.13 14.88
N GLU A 126 0.58 41.49 13.83
CA GLU A 126 0.90 42.89 13.50
C GLU A 126 -0.36 43.69 13.19
N MET A 127 -1.24 43.18 12.33
CA MET A 127 -2.53 43.83 12.01
C MET A 127 -3.38 44.06 13.27
N THR A 128 -3.39 43.09 14.19
CA THR A 128 -4.13 43.18 15.46
C THR A 128 -3.58 44.30 16.35
N GLU A 129 -2.26 44.46 16.41
CA GLU A 129 -1.63 45.55 17.18
C GLU A 129 -1.84 46.91 16.50
N GLU A 130 -1.80 46.99 15.18
CA GLU A 130 -2.13 48.21 14.42
C GLU A 130 -3.58 48.66 14.67
N GLU A 131 -4.56 47.74 14.64
CA GLU A 131 -5.96 48.06 14.94
C GLU A 131 -6.12 48.63 16.36
N LYS A 132 -5.46 48.03 17.36
CA LYS A 132 -5.48 48.55 18.74
C LYS A 132 -4.86 49.94 18.84
N ALA A 133 -3.76 50.19 18.12
CA ALA A 133 -3.10 51.49 18.11
C ALA A 133 -3.96 52.57 17.44
N GLU A 134 -4.65 52.24 16.36
CA GLU A 134 -5.58 53.13 15.67
C GLU A 134 -6.79 53.46 16.55
N GLU A 135 -7.38 52.46 17.21
CA GLU A 135 -8.50 52.65 18.15
C GLU A 135 -8.08 53.56 19.34
N ALA A 136 -6.86 53.40 19.85
CA ALA A 136 -6.29 54.28 20.87
C ALA A 136 -6.09 55.73 20.37
N ARG A 137 -5.72 55.93 19.10
CA ARG A 137 -5.62 57.27 18.50
C ARG A 137 -6.99 57.89 18.30
N GLU A 138 -7.96 57.15 17.79
CA GLU A 138 -9.33 57.64 17.61
C GLU A 138 -9.96 58.09 18.93
N THR A 139 -9.81 57.29 19.99
CA THR A 139 -10.30 57.63 21.33
C THR A 139 -9.61 58.90 21.87
N HIS A 140 -8.30 59.03 21.71
CA HIS A 140 -7.58 60.26 22.10
C HIS A 140 -8.05 61.47 21.30
N HIS A 141 -8.26 61.34 19.98
CA HIS A 141 -8.76 62.39 19.12
C HIS A 141 -10.17 62.84 19.53
N ALA A 142 -11.06 61.90 19.83
CA ALA A 142 -12.42 62.17 20.31
C ALA A 142 -12.40 63.00 21.62
N VAL A 143 -11.59 62.60 22.61
CA VAL A 143 -11.43 63.34 23.88
C VAL A 143 -10.88 64.75 23.65
N THR A 144 -9.94 64.91 22.71
CA THR A 144 -9.32 66.21 22.42
C THR A 144 -10.31 67.17 21.75
N LEU A 145 -11.12 66.67 20.82
CA LEU A 145 -12.20 67.43 20.17
C LEU A 145 -13.28 67.86 21.19
N GLU A 146 -13.64 66.99 22.13
CA GLU A 146 -14.59 67.32 23.20
C GLU A 146 -14.04 68.46 24.08
N LYS A 147 -12.77 68.40 24.48
CA LYS A 147 -12.11 69.48 25.25
C LYS A 147 -12.13 70.81 24.49
N LEU A 148 -11.73 70.82 23.21
CA LEU A 148 -11.76 72.02 22.38
C LEU A 148 -13.18 72.60 22.27
N THR A 149 -14.19 71.74 22.11
CA THR A 149 -15.60 72.15 22.05
C THR A 149 -16.07 72.80 23.34
N ASN A 150 -15.66 72.26 24.49
CA ASN A 150 -15.94 72.83 25.81
C ASN A 150 -15.23 74.18 26.02
N ASP A 151 -13.96 74.29 25.60
CA ASP A 151 -13.20 75.54 25.68
C ASP A 151 -13.83 76.65 24.81
N LEU A 152 -14.26 76.33 23.59
CA LEU A 152 -14.99 77.26 22.72
C LEU A 152 -16.31 77.74 23.35
N HIS A 153 -17.08 76.84 23.98
CA HIS A 153 -18.29 77.21 24.73
C HIS A 153 -17.98 78.18 25.87
N ARG A 154 -16.87 77.95 26.57
CA ARG A 154 -16.43 78.80 27.68
C ARG A 154 -16.04 80.19 27.19
N LEU A 155 -15.26 80.27 26.12
CA LEU A 155 -14.88 81.53 25.47
C LEU A 155 -16.10 82.31 24.97
N LEU A 156 -17.09 81.63 24.36
CA LEU A 156 -18.35 82.25 23.96
C LEU A 156 -19.10 82.88 25.13
N LYS A 157 -19.19 82.14 26.25
CA LYS A 157 -19.81 82.62 27.49
C LYS A 157 -19.06 83.81 28.08
N ASP A 158 -17.73 83.76 28.07
CA ASP A 158 -16.87 84.84 28.56
C ASP A 158 -17.03 86.10 27.70
N ILE A 159 -17.07 85.97 26.37
CA ILE A 159 -17.37 87.08 25.43
C ILE A 159 -18.75 87.67 25.70
N GLU A 160 -19.77 86.84 25.92
CA GLU A 160 -21.12 87.32 26.23
C GLU A 160 -21.17 88.09 27.55
N SER A 161 -20.42 87.62 28.56
CA SER A 161 -20.31 88.30 29.85
C SER A 161 -19.61 89.66 29.74
N LEU A 162 -18.54 89.76 28.94
CA LEU A 162 -17.84 91.01 28.65
C LEU A 162 -18.73 92.00 27.88
N LYS A 163 -19.57 91.50 26.97
CA LYS A 163 -20.55 92.33 26.24
C LYS A 163 -21.64 92.90 27.16
N ARG A 164 -22.02 92.18 28.23
CA ARG A 164 -23.02 92.64 29.21
C ARG A 164 -22.44 93.58 30.27
N ALA A 165 -21.13 93.57 30.49
CA ALA A 165 -20.44 94.42 31.46
C ALA A 165 -20.09 95.83 30.95
N LYS A 166 -20.49 96.17 29.72
CA LYS A 166 -20.28 97.47 29.06
C LYS A 166 -21.62 98.08 28.68
#